data_AF-B8HRJ2-F1
#
_entry.id   AF-B8HRJ2-F1
#
_cell.length_a   1.000
_cell.length_b   1.000
_cell.length_c   1.000
_cell.angle_alpha   90.00
_cell.angle_beta   90.00
_cell.angle_gamma   90.00
#
_symmetry.space_group_name_H-M   'P 1'
#
loop_
_entity.id
_entity.type
_entity.pdbx_description
1 polymer ?
#
loop_
_entity_poly.entity_id
_entity_poly.type
_entity_poly.pdbx_seq_one_letter_code
_entity_poly.pdbx_strand_id
1 'polypeptide(L)' 'MLPMTPILMRRFWSLVEMTQTSTLLNLDDTTLTQCLLGQFAAQQGLDSTQASWWQDYIHSHLALIRDLAGERQGYRPTFA' A
#
# COMPACT_ATOMS: atom_id res chain seq x y z
N MET A 1 -15.70 -0.25 -16.57
CA MET A 1 -14.54 0.48 -16.02
C MET A 1 -14.98 1.20 -14.76
N LEU A 2 -14.63 0.71 -13.57
CA LEU A 2 -14.82 1.45 -12.33
C LEU A 2 -13.49 2.14 -11.99
N PRO A 3 -13.26 3.39 -12.44
CA PRO A 3 -12.03 4.10 -12.11
C PRO A 3 -11.95 4.28 -10.60
N MET A 4 -10.77 4.05 -10.02
CA MET A 4 -10.36 4.30 -8.61
C MET A 4 -11.50 4.76 -7.70
N THR A 5 -12.44 3.86 -7.39
CA THR A 5 -13.57 4.28 -6.57
C THR A 5 -13.06 4.51 -5.14
N PRO A 6 -13.62 5.50 -4.42
CA PRO A 6 -13.24 5.75 -3.03
C PRO A 6 -13.50 4.53 -2.12
N ILE A 7 -14.28 3.55 -2.59
CA ILE A 7 -14.45 2.25 -1.94
C ILE A 7 -13.19 1.39 -2.10
N LEU A 8 -12.64 1.29 -3.30
CA LEU A 8 -11.42 0.51 -3.54
C LEU A 8 -10.21 1.13 -2.86
N MET A 9 -10.08 2.46 -2.85
CA MET A 9 -9.03 3.15 -2.08
C MET A 9 -9.14 2.83 -0.59
N ARG A 10 -10.33 2.88 -0.01
CA ARG A 10 -10.53 2.50 1.40
C ARG A 10 -10.19 1.03 1.66
N ARG A 11 -10.56 0.12 0.75
CA ARG A 11 -10.18 -1.30 0.86
C ARG A 11 -8.67 -1.50 0.80
N PHE A 12 -7.99 -0.80 -0.09
CA PHE A 12 -6.54 -0.81 -0.17
C PHE A 12 -5.90 -0.29 1.12
N TRP A 13 -6.37 0.86 1.62
CA TRP A 13 -5.87 1.41 2.87
C TRP A 13 -6.11 0.46 4.04
N SER A 14 -7.30 -0.13 4.18
CA SER A 14 -7.56 -1.19 5.17
C SER A 14 -6.59 -2.37 5.05
N LEU A 15 -6.25 -2.80 3.83
CA LEU A 15 -5.24 -3.85 3.60
C LEU A 15 -3.86 -3.40 4.10
N VAL A 16 -3.46 -2.16 3.84
CA VAL A 16 -2.23 -1.57 4.37
C VAL A 16 -2.27 -1.52 5.90
N GLU A 17 -3.43 -1.22 6.51
CA GLU A 17 -3.58 -1.23 7.98
C GLU A 17 -3.49 -2.61 8.60
N MET A 18 -4.00 -3.62 7.90
CA MET A 18 -3.92 -5.02 8.32
C MET A 18 -2.53 -5.62 8.06
N THR A 19 -1.76 -5.04 7.14
CA THR A 19 -0.39 -5.48 6.85
C THR A 19 0.52 -5.09 8.00
N GLN A 20 1.30 -6.06 8.50
CA GLN A 20 2.20 -5.84 9.62
C GLN A 20 3.22 -4.73 9.28
N THR A 21 3.36 -3.75 10.18
CA THR A 21 4.24 -2.58 9.97
C THR A 21 5.69 -2.97 9.73
N SER A 22 6.15 -4.07 10.35
CA SER A 22 7.48 -4.64 10.09
C SER A 22 7.66 -5.03 8.62
N THR A 23 6.63 -5.54 7.97
CA THR A 23 6.65 -5.86 6.53
C THR A 23 6.66 -4.58 5.68
N LEU A 24 5.91 -3.55 6.09
CA LEU A 24 5.88 -2.26 5.38
C LEU A 24 7.20 -1.50 5.47
N LEU A 25 7.95 -1.66 6.57
CA LEU A 25 9.20 -0.93 6.82
C LEU A 25 10.46 -1.70 6.40
N ASN A 26 10.45 -3.03 6.45
CA ASN A 26 11.63 -3.85 6.09
C ASN A 26 11.72 -4.17 4.60
N LEU A 27 10.65 -3.97 3.82
CA LEU A 27 10.66 -4.25 2.38
C LEU A 27 11.10 -3.03 1.56
N ASP A 28 11.91 -3.31 0.54
CA ASP A 28 12.25 -2.35 -0.51
C ASP A 28 11.01 -1.88 -1.25
N ASP A 29 11.08 -0.71 -1.88
CA ASP A 29 9.95 -0.07 -2.55
C ASP A 29 9.29 -0.97 -3.60
N THR A 30 10.11 -1.62 -4.41
CA THR A 30 9.65 -2.53 -5.47
C THR A 30 8.94 -3.75 -4.88
N THR A 31 9.54 -4.36 -3.86
CA THR A 31 9.03 -5.58 -3.21
C THR A 31 7.74 -5.29 -2.45
N LEU A 32 7.69 -4.14 -1.75
CA LEU A 32 6.50 -3.69 -1.03
C LEU A 32 5.35 -3.41 -2.00
N THR A 33 5.62 -2.73 -3.10
CA THR A 33 4.63 -2.45 -4.15
C THR A 33 4.03 -3.75 -4.69
N GLN A 34 4.88 -4.70 -5.08
CA GLN A 34 4.43 -5.99 -5.60
C GLN A 34 3.64 -6.80 -4.57
N CYS A 35 4.07 -6.77 -3.31
CA CYS A 35 3.38 -7.45 -2.21
C CYS A 35 1.97 -6.90 -2.00
N LEU A 36 1.84 -5.57 -1.89
CA LEU A 36 0.54 -4.90 -1.71
C LEU A 36 -0.36 -5.07 -2.93
N LEU A 37 0.19 -4.91 -4.13
CA LEU A 37 -0.54 -5.12 -5.38
C LEU A 37 -1.03 -6.55 -5.52
N GLY A 38 -0.19 -7.54 -5.21
CA GLY A 38 -0.53 -8.96 -5.28
C GLY A 38 -1.66 -9.33 -4.33
N GLN A 39 -1.57 -8.89 -3.07
CA GLN A 39 -2.64 -9.11 -2.09
C GLN A 39 -3.94 -8.42 -2.52
N PHE A 40 -3.85 -7.18 -2.99
CA PHE A 40 -5.01 -6.41 -3.39
C PHE A 40 -5.67 -6.96 -4.68
N ALA A 41 -4.86 -7.40 -5.65
CA ALA A 41 -5.32 -8.06 -6.86
C ALA A 41 -6.00 -9.40 -6.57
N ALA A 42 -5.46 -10.19 -5.63
CA ALA A 42 -6.09 -11.43 -5.18
C ALA A 42 -7.44 -11.19 -4.49
N GLN A 43 -7.59 -10.08 -3.74
CA GLN A 43 -8.84 -9.75 -3.06
C GLN A 43 -9.91 -9.15 -3.97
N GLN A 44 -9.53 -8.28 -4.91
CA GLN A 44 -10.47 -7.54 -5.76
C GLN A 44 -10.66 -8.17 -7.15
N GLY A 45 -9.82 -9.13 -7.55
CA GLY A 45 -9.84 -9.70 -8.90
C GLY A 45 -9.49 -8.66 -9.96
N LEU A 46 -8.41 -7.91 -9.73
CA LEU A 46 -8.00 -6.85 -10.65
C LEU A 46 -7.56 -7.42 -12.00
N ASP A 47 -7.98 -6.78 -13.08
CA ASP A 47 -7.42 -7.05 -14.41
C ASP A 47 -6.03 -6.42 -14.57
N SER A 48 -5.32 -6.77 -15.65
CA SER A 48 -3.96 -6.29 -15.92
C SER A 48 -3.87 -4.76 -16.07
N THR A 49 -4.93 -4.12 -16.57
CA THR A 49 -4.97 -2.66 -16.70
C THR A 49 -5.16 -2.03 -15.32
N GLN A 50 -6.11 -2.49 -14.54
CA GLN A 50 -6.32 -2.03 -13.17
C GLN A 50 -5.06 -2.24 -12.32
N ALA A 51 -4.38 -3.37 -12.48
CA ALA A 51 -3.16 -3.67 -11.77
C ALA A 51 -2.04 -2.64 -12.06
N SER A 52 -1.86 -2.21 -13.32
CA SER A 52 -0.86 -1.18 -13.64
C SER A 52 -1.19 0.17 -13.00
N TRP A 53 -2.47 0.57 -13.04
CA TRP A 53 -2.92 1.79 -12.37
C TRP A 53 -2.72 1.74 -10.86
N TRP A 54 -3.04 0.61 -10.23
CA TRP A 54 -2.80 0.40 -8.80
C TRP A 54 -1.31 0.36 -8.47
N GLN A 55 -0.48 -0.21 -9.35
CA GLN A 55 0.97 -0.21 -9.17
C GLN A 55 1.52 1.21 -9.09
N ASP A 56 1.16 2.08 -10.05
CA ASP A 56 1.59 3.48 -10.08
C ASP A 56 1.06 4.26 -8.87
N TYR A 57 -0.20 4.00 -8.49
CA TYR A 57 -0.81 4.60 -7.30
C TYR A 57 -0.07 4.19 -6.02
N ILE A 58 0.18 2.89 -5.82
CA ILE A 58 0.90 2.38 -4.65
C ILE A 58 2.29 2.99 -4.62
N HIS A 59 3.01 2.97 -5.74
CA HIS A 59 4.36 3.51 -5.85
C HIS A 59 4.43 4.97 -5.43
N SER A 60 3.47 5.78 -5.89
CA SER A 60 3.35 7.21 -5.53
C SER A 60 3.03 7.43 -4.04
N HIS A 61 2.40 6.45 -3.38
CA HIS A 61 1.99 6.53 -1.97
C HIS A 61 2.89 5.70 -1.03
N LEU A 62 3.99 5.11 -1.51
CA LEU A 62 4.90 4.30 -0.69
C LEU A 62 5.46 5.08 0.50
N ALA A 63 5.85 6.34 0.28
CA ALA A 63 6.33 7.21 1.35
C ALA A 63 5.28 7.35 2.46
N LEU A 64 4.02 7.62 2.09
CA LEU A 64 2.92 7.74 3.04
C LEU A 64 2.62 6.42 3.77
N ILE A 65 2.70 5.28 3.07
CA ILE A 65 2.52 3.96 3.67
C ILE A 65 3.60 3.68 4.72
N ARG A 66 4.86 4.04 4.42
CA ARG A 66 5.98 3.91 5.36
C ARG A 66 5.87 4.86 6.54
N ASP A 67 5.47 6.11 6.30
CA ASP A 67 5.24 7.09 7.36
C ASP A 67 4.16 6.58 8.32
N LEU A 68 3.02 6.13 7.80
CA LEU A 68 1.94 5.51 8.59
C LEU A 68 2.42 4.27 9.36
N ALA A 69 3.25 3.42 8.73
CA ALA A 69 3.81 2.25 9.38
C ALA A 69 4.77 2.63 10.51
N GLY A 70 5.58 3.69 10.32
CA GLY A 70 6.49 4.25 11.31
C GLY A 70 5.74 4.83 12.51
N GLU A 71 4.72 5.65 12.26
CA GLU A 71 3.85 6.20 13.30
C GLU A 71 3.20 5.08 14.14
N ARG A 72 2.72 4.02 13.47
CA ARG A 72 2.12 2.85 14.13
C ARG A 72 3.10 2.01 14.95
N GLN A 73 4.37 1.92 14.54
CA GLN A 73 5.39 1.27 15.35
C GLN A 73 5.82 2.10 16.56
N GLY A 74 5.31 3.32 16.72
CA GLY A 74 5.78 4.25 17.73
C GLY A 74 7.17 4.82 17.40
N TYR A 75 7.62 4.70 16.15
CA TYR A 75 8.82 5.39 15.69
C TYR A 75 8.49 6.87 15.53
N ARG A 76 8.82 7.65 16.56
CA ARG A 76 8.86 9.10 16.47
C ARG A 76 10.12 9.46 15.67
N PRO A 77 10.04 9.90 14.40
CA PRO A 77 11.20 10.50 13.77
C PRO A 77 11.56 11.69 14.65
N THR A 78 12.68 11.57 15.34
CA THR A 78 13.20 12.65 16.17
C THR A 78 13.81 13.64 15.19
N PHE A 79 12.96 14.47 14.60
CA PHE A 79 13.40 15.74 14.03
C PHE A 79 13.81 16.61 15.21
N ALA A 80 15.08 16.48 15.60
CA ALA A 80 15.83 17.44 16.40
C ALA A 80 16.56 18.39 15.44
#